data_AF-A0A7C3QLL7-F1
#
_entry.id   AF-A0A7C3QLL7-F1
#
_cell.length_a   1.000
_cell.length_b   1.000
_cell.length_c   1.000
_cell.angle_alpha   90.00
_cell.angle_beta   90.00
_cell.angle_gamma   90.00
#
_symmetry.space_group_name_H-M   'P 1'
#
loop_
_entity.id
_entity.type
_entity.pdbx_description
1 polymer ?
#
loop_
_entity_poly.entity_id
_entity_poly.type
_entity_poly.pdbx_seq_one_letter_code
_entity_poly.pdbx_strand_id
1 'polypeptide(L)'
;MKYLAILFSLFILLVIALADTGSMPRFLKAIYDFPHGDKLGHFLLYGLLAFFVTTALIGAFSNRSPRRVALWTCLVLATLIGVEEFSQRYFSSRTFDLVDLTASYLGVIVGGWVAYRMKK
;
A
#
# COMPACT_ATOMS: atom_id res chain seq x y z
N MET A 1 11.56 -6.83 10.87
CA MET A 1 10.99 -6.21 9.65
C MET A 1 10.45 -7.21 8.64
N LYS A 2 11.18 -8.27 8.25
CA LYS A 2 10.68 -9.28 7.28
C LYS A 2 9.29 -9.87 7.63
N TYR A 3 9.09 -10.32 8.88
CA TYR A 3 7.80 -10.87 9.32
C TYR A 3 6.68 -9.82 9.32
N LEU A 4 6.97 -8.58 9.71
CA LEU A 4 6.01 -7.48 9.65
C LEU A 4 5.63 -7.15 8.21
N ALA A 5 6.59 -7.15 7.28
CA ALA A 5 6.31 -6.93 5.86
C ALA A 5 5.41 -8.03 5.29
N ILE A 6 5.67 -9.29 5.62
CA ILE A 6 4.84 -10.42 5.19
C ILE A 6 3.44 -10.30 5.79
N LEU A 7 3.33 -10.14 7.11
CA LEU A 7 2.05 -10.05 7.81
C LEU A 7 1.21 -8.87 7.30
N PHE A 8 1.84 -7.71 7.11
CA PHE A 8 1.16 -6.52 6.61
C PHE A 8 0.76 -6.66 5.13
N SER A 9 1.57 -7.32 4.30
CA SER A 9 1.19 -7.63 2.92
C SER A 9 -0.02 -8.57 2.86
N LEU A 10 -0.04 -9.61 3.69
CA LEU A 10 -1.19 -10.51 3.80
C LEU A 10 -2.44 -9.77 4.31
N PHE A 11 -2.26 -8.85 5.26
CA PHE A 11 -3.33 -7.98 5.73
C PHE A 11 -3.89 -7.10 4.60
N ILE A 12 -3.04 -6.47 3.78
CA ILE A 12 -3.49 -5.67 2.63
C ILE A 12 -4.24 -6.53 1.61
N LEU A 13 -3.74 -7.72 1.29
CA LEU A 13 -4.44 -8.66 0.39
C LEU A 13 -5.81 -9.07 0.94
N LEU A 14 -5.93 -9.27 2.25
CA LEU A 14 -7.21 -9.53 2.89
C LEU A 14 -8.16 -8.33 2.78
N VAL A 15 -7.68 -7.10 3.01
CA VAL A 15 -8.48 -5.87 2.86
C VAL A 15 -8.99 -5.73 1.43
N ILE A 16 -8.13 -5.93 0.42
CA ILE A 16 -8.51 -5.90 -1.00
C ILE A 16 -9.60 -6.95 -1.27
N ALA A 17 -9.40 -8.21 -0.87
CA ALA A 17 -10.39 -9.27 -1.09
C ALA A 17 -11.74 -8.97 -0.42
N LEU A 18 -11.75 -8.41 0.78
CA LEU A 18 -12.98 -8.01 1.47
C LEU A 18 -13.68 -6.82 0.80
N ALA A 19 -12.92 -5.88 0.25
CA ALA A 19 -13.44 -4.73 -0.47
C ALA A 19 -14.03 -5.14 -1.84
N ASP A 20 -13.31 -5.96 -2.60
CA ASP A 20 -13.70 -6.47 -3.92
C ASP A 20 -14.94 -7.36 -3.89
N THR A 21 -15.15 -8.08 -2.78
CA THR A 21 -16.35 -8.91 -2.56
C THR A 21 -17.49 -8.14 -1.88
N GLY A 22 -17.28 -6.87 -1.52
CA GLY A 22 -18.24 -6.07 -0.76
C GLY A 22 -18.49 -6.56 0.67
N SER A 23 -17.73 -7.55 1.14
CA SER A 23 -17.92 -8.26 2.41
C SER A 23 -17.26 -7.58 3.61
N MET A 24 -16.77 -6.34 3.44
CA MET A 24 -16.13 -5.56 4.49
C MET A 24 -17.08 -5.36 5.70
N PRO A 25 -16.68 -5.78 6.92
CA PRO A 25 -17.51 -5.68 8.11
C PRO A 25 -17.95 -4.23 8.41
N ARG A 26 -19.19 -4.05 8.87
CA ARG A 26 -19.76 -2.71 9.14
C ARG A 26 -18.94 -1.90 10.14
N PHE A 27 -18.39 -2.53 11.17
CA PHE A 27 -17.57 -1.84 12.18
C PHE A 27 -16.26 -1.30 11.57
N LEU A 28 -15.68 -1.99 10.58
CA LEU A 28 -14.49 -1.49 9.87
C LEU A 28 -14.87 -0.34 8.95
N LYS A 29 -16.01 -0.43 8.24
CA LYS A 29 -16.53 0.69 7.44
C LYS A 29 -16.70 1.96 8.28
N ALA A 30 -17.25 1.82 9.48
CA ALA A 30 -17.47 2.94 10.39
C ALA A 30 -16.16 3.65 10.83
N ILE A 31 -15.00 2.99 10.80
CA ILE A 31 -13.72 3.60 11.19
C ILE A 31 -13.30 4.69 10.19
N TYR A 32 -13.64 4.53 8.91
CA TYR A 32 -13.26 5.45 7.85
C TYR A 32 -14.46 6.17 7.20
N ASP A 33 -15.64 6.07 7.81
CA ASP A 33 -16.88 6.72 7.37
C ASP A 33 -16.92 8.20 7.82
N PHE A 34 -16.00 8.98 7.26
CA PHE A 34 -15.91 10.42 7.43
C PHE A 34 -15.38 11.07 6.14
N PRO A 35 -15.50 12.39 5.96
CA PRO A 35 -15.05 13.04 4.74
C PRO A 35 -13.58 12.73 4.42
N HIS A 36 -13.35 12.12 3.25
CA HIS A 36 -12.02 11.69 2.77
C HIS A 36 -11.34 10.58 3.58
N GLY A 37 -12.08 9.84 4.42
CA GLY A 37 -11.52 8.73 5.20
C GLY A 37 -10.92 7.62 4.33
N ASP A 38 -11.54 7.32 3.19
CA ASP A 38 -11.03 6.35 2.22
C ASP A 38 -9.65 6.78 1.67
N LYS A 39 -9.51 8.04 1.25
CA LYS A 39 -8.25 8.64 0.76
C LYS A 39 -7.13 8.57 1.79
N LEU A 40 -7.46 8.86 3.05
CA LEU A 40 -6.51 8.73 4.15
C LEU A 40 -6.12 7.26 4.36
N GLY A 41 -7.08 6.34 4.26
CA GLY A 41 -6.85 4.90 4.28
C GLY A 41 -5.87 4.48 3.18
N HIS A 42 -6.13 4.84 1.93
CA HIS A 42 -5.24 4.59 0.79
C HIS A 42 -3.81 5.11 1.04
N PHE A 43 -3.68 6.36 1.49
CA PHE A 43 -2.37 6.93 1.80
C PHE A 43 -1.63 6.16 2.92
N LEU A 44 -2.30 5.89 4.04
CA LEU A 44 -1.68 5.26 5.20
C LEU A 44 -1.37 3.77 4.96
N LEU A 45 -2.32 3.02 4.41
CA LEU A 45 -2.18 1.58 4.18
C LEU A 45 -1.07 1.31 3.17
N TYR A 46 -1.07 1.98 2.02
CA TYR A 46 -0.03 1.79 1.02
C TYR A 46 1.31 2.41 1.43
N GLY A 47 1.31 3.47 2.24
CA GLY A 47 2.53 4.02 2.83
C GLY A 47 3.19 3.08 3.84
N LEU A 48 2.41 2.47 4.74
CA LEU A 48 2.93 1.47 5.68
C LEU A 48 3.42 0.21 4.96
N LEU A 49 2.69 -0.24 3.93
CA LEU A 49 3.13 -1.35 3.08
C LEU A 49 4.49 -1.05 2.43
N ALA A 50 4.60 0.11 1.78
CA ALA A 50 5.85 0.55 1.16
C ALA A 50 6.99 0.65 2.17
N PHE A 51 6.72 1.19 3.36
CA PHE A 51 7.69 1.30 4.44
C PHE A 51 8.23 -0.07 4.88
N PHE A 52 7.34 -1.02 5.22
CA PHE A 52 7.76 -2.33 5.72
C PHE A 52 8.47 -3.16 4.66
N VAL A 53 7.92 -3.20 3.44
CA VAL A 53 8.51 -3.97 2.32
C VAL A 53 9.87 -3.39 1.94
N THR A 54 9.98 -2.07 1.77
CA THR A 54 11.26 -1.42 1.43
C THR A 54 12.30 -1.65 2.51
N THR A 55 11.94 -1.50 3.78
CA THR A 55 12.85 -1.74 4.90
C THR A 55 13.34 -3.20 4.95
N ALA A 56 12.44 -4.15 4.68
CA ALA A 56 12.78 -5.57 4.63
C ALA A 56 13.72 -5.89 3.45
N LEU A 57 13.45 -5.36 2.27
CA LEU A 57 14.25 -5.61 1.07
C LEU A 57 15.62 -4.95 1.11
N ILE A 58 15.75 -3.73 1.65
CA ILE A 58 17.06 -3.10 1.87
C ILE A 58 17.91 -3.99 2.79
N GLY A 59 17.33 -4.53 3.86
CA GLY A 59 18.03 -5.43 4.77
C GLY A 59 18.40 -6.79 4.14
N ALA A 60 17.56 -7.33 3.27
CA ALA A 60 17.81 -8.59 2.58
C ALA A 60 18.86 -8.47 1.47
N PHE A 61 18.92 -7.31 0.79
CA PHE A 61 19.87 -7.03 -0.28
C PHE A 61 20.98 -6.09 0.18
N SER A 62 21.66 -6.42 1.28
CA SER A 62 22.72 -5.59 1.89
C SER A 62 23.88 -5.25 0.94
N ASN A 63 24.14 -6.10 -0.06
CA ASN A 63 25.20 -5.89 -1.06
C ASN A 63 24.78 -4.94 -2.21
N ARG A 64 23.55 -4.42 -2.20
CA ARG A 64 23.02 -3.50 -3.21
C ARG A 64 22.85 -2.12 -2.61
N SER A 65 22.87 -1.09 -3.48
CA SER A 65 22.59 0.28 -3.05
C SER A 65 21.18 0.41 -2.44
N PRO A 66 21.03 0.86 -1.18
CA PRO A 66 19.72 1.03 -0.55
C PRO A 66 18.78 1.93 -1.35
N ARG A 67 19.33 2.96 -2.02
CA ARG A 67 18.58 3.86 -2.90
C ARG A 67 17.98 3.11 -4.09
N ARG A 68 18.75 2.22 -4.74
CA ARG A 68 18.27 1.43 -5.87
C ARG A 68 17.18 0.45 -5.43
N VAL A 69 17.38 -0.22 -4.29
CA VAL A 69 16.40 -1.15 -3.73
C VAL A 69 15.09 -0.43 -3.41
N ALA A 70 15.16 0.73 -2.75
CA ALA A 70 13.98 1.54 -2.44
C ALA A 70 13.23 1.98 -3.71
N LEU A 71 13.95 2.50 -4.70
CA LEU A 71 13.34 2.96 -5.96
C LEU A 71 12.62 1.83 -6.70
N TRP A 72 13.27 0.68 -6.88
CA TRP A 72 12.65 -0.47 -7.53
C TRP A 72 11.46 -1.02 -6.74
N THR A 73 11.56 -1.06 -5.41
CA THR A 73 10.45 -1.50 -4.57
C THR A 73 9.24 -0.59 -4.74
N CYS A 74 9.42 0.74 -4.69
CA CYS A 74 8.34 1.69 -4.88
C CYS A 74 7.73 1.62 -6.29
N LEU A 75 8.55 1.42 -7.34
CA LEU A 75 8.03 1.27 -8.70
C LEU A 75 7.18 0.02 -8.87
N VAL A 76 7.63 -1.11 -8.30
CA VAL A 76 6.86 -2.36 -8.32
C VAL A 76 5.54 -2.18 -7.55
N LEU A 77 5.58 -1.63 -6.34
CA LEU A 77 4.39 -1.40 -5.54
C LEU A 77 3.43 -0.43 -6.23
N ALA A 78 3.91 0.68 -6.78
CA ALA A 78 3.08 1.62 -7.53
C ALA A 78 2.42 0.94 -8.74
N THR A 79 3.15 0.09 -9.47
CA THR A 79 2.58 -0.67 -10.59
C THR A 79 1.46 -1.60 -10.11
N LEU A 80 1.70 -2.37 -9.04
CA LEU A 80 0.72 -3.30 -8.49
C LEU A 80 -0.54 -2.59 -7.98
N ILE A 81 -0.37 -1.47 -7.27
CA ILE A 81 -1.47 -0.64 -6.77
C ILE A 81 -2.26 -0.02 -7.93
N GLY A 82 -1.57 0.47 -8.97
CA GLY A 82 -2.24 0.99 -10.15
C GLY A 82 -3.06 -0.07 -10.88
N VAL A 83 -2.57 -1.31 -10.95
CA VAL A 83 -3.33 -2.44 -11.51
C VAL A 83 -4.52 -2.81 -10.62
N GLU A 84 -4.34 -2.85 -9.30
CA GLU A 84 -5.42 -3.14 -8.35
C GLU A 84 -6.53 -2.09 -8.46
N GLU A 85 -6.21 -0.80 -8.35
CA GLU A 85 -7.16 0.30 -8.45
C GLU A 85 -7.87 0.30 -9.82
N PHE A 86 -7.13 0.05 -10.92
CA PHE A 86 -7.73 -0.09 -12.24
C PHE A 86 -8.67 -1.30 -12.34
N SER A 87 -8.34 -2.41 -11.68
CA SER A 87 -9.17 -3.62 -11.67
C SER A 87 -10.52 -3.42 -10.99
N GLN A 88 -10.63 -2.44 -10.09
CA GLN A 88 -11.88 -2.12 -9.38
C GLN A 88 -13.06 -1.82 -10.33
N ARG A 89 -12.79 -1.41 -11.58
CA ARG A 89 -13.81 -1.21 -12.63
C ARG A 89 -14.60 -2.47 -12.96
N TYR A 90 -14.08 -3.64 -12.64
CA TYR A 90 -14.71 -4.93 -12.91
C TYR A 90 -15.47 -5.49 -11.69
N PHE A 91 -15.45 -4.79 -10.55
CA PHE A 91 -16.11 -5.23 -9.32
C PHE A 91 -17.31 -4.33 -9.01
N SER A 92 -18.48 -4.92 -8.77
CA SER A 92 -19.71 -4.16 -8.50
C SER A 92 -19.71 -3.43 -7.15
N SER A 93 -18.80 -3.80 -6.23
CA SER A 93 -18.67 -3.19 -4.91
C SER A 93 -17.64 -2.06 -4.85
N ARG A 94 -16.92 -1.80 -5.94
CA ARG A 94 -15.81 -0.84 -6.00
C ARG A 94 -15.97 0.10 -7.19
N THR A 95 -15.31 1.24 -7.10
CA THR A 95 -15.30 2.26 -8.16
C THR A 95 -13.89 2.77 -8.28
N PHE A 96 -13.33 2.71 -9.49
CA PHE A 96 -12.04 3.32 -9.77
C PHE A 96 -12.09 4.83 -9.48
N ASP A 97 -11.19 5.31 -8.59
CA ASP A 97 -11.01 6.73 -8.31
C ASP A 97 -9.55 7.15 -8.51
N LEU A 98 -9.33 8.15 -9.37
CA LEU A 98 -8.01 8.75 -9.59
C LEU A 98 -7.45 9.41 -8.34
N VAL A 99 -8.31 9.93 -7.46
CA VAL A 99 -7.88 10.57 -6.23
C VAL A 99 -7.38 9.52 -5.23
N ASP A 100 -8.03 8.37 -5.15
CA ASP A 100 -7.59 7.24 -4.32
C ASP A 100 -6.27 6.65 -4.84
N LEU A 101 -6.13 6.53 -6.17
CA LEU A 101 -4.86 6.17 -6.80
C LEU A 101 -3.73 7.15 -6.44
N THR A 102 -4.02 8.44 -6.51
CA THR A 102 -3.04 9.50 -6.19
C THR A 102 -2.65 9.45 -4.71
N ALA A 103 -3.62 9.28 -3.81
CA ALA A 103 -3.36 9.12 -2.38
C ALA A 103 -2.48 7.90 -2.10
N SER A 104 -2.76 6.79 -2.79
CA SER A 104 -1.97 5.55 -2.70
C SER A 104 -0.52 5.76 -3.14
N TYR A 105 -0.30 6.43 -4.28
CA TYR A 105 1.05 6.73 -4.77
C TYR A 105 1.82 7.69 -3.85
N LEU A 106 1.16 8.71 -3.31
CA LEU A 106 1.77 9.58 -2.30
C LEU A 106 2.17 8.79 -1.06
N GLY A 107 1.32 7.85 -0.61
CA GLY A 107 1.63 6.92 0.47
C GLY A 107 2.92 6.14 0.17
N VAL A 108 3.00 5.50 -0.99
CA VAL A 108 4.19 4.72 -1.42
C VAL A 108 5.45 5.57 -1.45
N ILE A 109 5.39 6.79 -1.99
CA ILE A 109 6.52 7.71 -2.06
C ILE A 109 7.02 8.04 -0.65
N VAL A 110 6.12 8.44 0.25
CA VAL A 110 6.46 8.82 1.62
C VAL A 110 6.99 7.61 2.39
N GLY A 111 6.29 6.48 2.37
CA GLY A 111 6.68 5.26 3.07
C GLY A 111 8.03 4.71 2.61
N GLY A 112 8.27 4.66 1.29
CA GLY A 112 9.55 4.26 0.72
C GLY A 112 10.69 5.23 1.05
N TRP A 113 10.41 6.55 1.04
CA TRP A 113 11.39 7.57 1.44
C TRP A 113 11.78 7.44 2.91
N VAL A 114 10.81 7.27 3.81
CA VAL A 114 11.07 7.05 5.25
C VAL A 114 11.91 5.79 5.45
N ALA A 115 11.56 4.68 4.79
CA ALA A 115 12.32 3.43 4.87
C ALA A 115 13.78 3.60 4.42
N TYR A 116 13.99 4.30 3.30
CA TYR A 116 15.32 4.62 2.80
C TYR A 116 16.11 5.49 3.79
N ARG A 117 15.49 6.51 4.38
CA ARG A 117 16.14 7.40 5.37
C ARG A 117 16.54 6.68 6.65
N MET A 118 15.78 5.67 7.08
CA MET A 118 16.09 4.87 8.28
C MET A 118 17.19 3.83 8.06
N LYS A 119 17.51 3.49 6.80
CA LYS A 119 18.50 2.46 6.44
C LYS A 119 19.74 3.02 5.73
N LYS A 120 19.78 4.32 5.50
CA LYS A 120 20.99 5.06 5.09
C LYS A 120 21.85 5.32 6.32
#